data_AF-A0A4U2Y8K8-F1
#
_entry.id   AF-A0A4U2Y8K8-F1
#
_cell.length_a   1.000
_cell.length_b   1.000
_cell.length_c   1.000
_cell.angle_alpha   90.00
_cell.angle_beta   90.00
_cell.angle_gamma   90.00
#
_symmetry.space_group_name_H-M   'P 1'
#
loop_
_entity.id
_entity.type
_entity.pdbx_description
1 polymer ?
#
loop_
_entity_poly.entity_id
_entity_poly.type
_entity_poly.pdbx_seq_one_letter_code
_entity_poly.pdbx_strand_id
1 'polypeptide(L)'
;MFVNHVVISLIVSSCTIALIFLIRKVFRSQLSARWQYNLWFLLLVALTPVFIPKSFFDFGNFFVSGINQYNEAGSSMLASQAPVFENANWVQDLTLSVSRYTPDSFPTIFVSIWVVGMIVGAAITLSAWLKIQKIKRTASLITNQEIIDMFQQCKKDVKIKRHIVLAQSNQVKSPMTFGVFKTYIVLPCHFDEWLSINEMKYIFLHELMHQKNHDIVMNYVTVVYQLLYWFHPMVWLAFREMRVDREIACDVAVLNFLDKRNYLEYGHTIIKFLDKENRAGNVVLASQLNGSKKAVKKRIEKIASHKAESKLLQLKSTVIFSMVVVLVAGQVLVGAALADDRSRYHFQDDRTIYEDLDDYFRGFEGSFVLYDLKADQYRIYNEAGSTQRVSPNSTYKIFLSLFGLETGVISSEDSLLKWDGIHYPYEQWNRDQDLFTAMRNSTNWYFKQMDKSIPPDMIQAFLEQLNYGNSNTSGGIGEYWIESSLKISPVEQVQLLKAFYTNQLDFQEVNIQAVKDSIRLSEKAGSILSGKTGTGTVNQKDVNGWFVGYVENEKGTYFFATNIQNEDDANGPAAAEITLSILKAKGLY
;
A
#
# COMPACT_ATOMS: atom_id res chain seq x y z
N MET A 1 4.60 7.37 -2.11
CA MET A 1 4.18 6.13 -1.39
C MET A 1 2.84 5.55 -1.87
N PHE A 2 1.79 6.35 -2.10
CA PHE A 2 0.46 5.83 -2.52
C PHE A 2 0.48 5.06 -3.85
N VAL A 3 1.13 5.60 -4.89
CA VAL A 3 1.18 4.97 -6.23
C VAL A 3 1.81 3.57 -6.19
N ASN A 4 2.94 3.39 -5.49
CA ASN A 4 3.59 2.08 -5.35
C ASN A 4 2.69 1.07 -4.64
N HIS A 5 1.97 1.50 -3.60
CA HIS A 5 1.02 0.63 -2.90
C HIS A 5 -0.15 0.20 -3.80
N VAL A 6 -0.69 1.11 -4.60
CA VAL A 6 -1.75 0.79 -5.58
C VAL A 6 -1.23 -0.19 -6.62
N VAL A 7 -0.04 0.02 -7.18
CA VAL A 7 0.56 -0.86 -8.20
C VAL A 7 0.81 -2.27 -7.65
N ILE A 8 1.45 -2.38 -6.48
CA ILE A 8 1.70 -3.68 -5.81
C ILE A 8 0.37 -4.40 -5.58
N SER A 9 -0.64 -3.68 -5.11
CA SER A 9 -1.95 -4.26 -4.86
C SER A 9 -2.66 -4.73 -6.14
N LEU A 10 -2.55 -4.00 -7.25
CA LEU A 10 -3.08 -4.42 -8.54
C LEU A 10 -2.41 -5.71 -9.03
N ILE A 11 -1.09 -5.83 -8.85
CA ILE A 11 -0.34 -7.05 -9.17
C ILE A 11 -0.82 -8.22 -8.31
N VAL A 12 -0.91 -8.05 -6.99
CA VAL A 12 -1.39 -9.08 -6.05
C VAL A 12 -2.81 -9.53 -6.42
N SER A 13 -3.71 -8.60 -6.75
CA SER A 13 -5.07 -8.94 -7.17
C SER A 13 -5.11 -9.73 -8.49
N SER A 14 -4.28 -9.38 -9.47
CA SER A 14 -4.16 -10.11 -10.73
C SER A 14 -3.60 -11.53 -10.52
N CYS A 15 -2.59 -11.68 -9.67
CA CYS A 15 -2.04 -12.97 -9.28
C CYS A 15 -3.07 -13.84 -8.57
N THR A 16 -3.87 -13.26 -7.67
CA THR A 16 -4.96 -13.95 -6.97
C THR A 16 -6.02 -14.46 -7.95
N ILE A 17 -6.43 -13.61 -8.91
CA ILE A 17 -7.40 -13.98 -9.94
C ILE A 17 -6.86 -15.16 -10.78
N ALA A 18 -5.60 -15.07 -11.22
CA ALA A 18 -4.94 -16.15 -11.97
C ALA A 18 -4.88 -17.46 -11.17
N LEU A 19 -4.54 -17.39 -9.88
CA LEU A 19 -4.53 -18.53 -8.98
C LEU A 19 -5.91 -19.18 -8.87
N ILE A 20 -6.97 -18.40 -8.63
CA ILE A 20 -8.35 -18.91 -8.56
C ILE A 20 -8.75 -19.61 -9.87
N PHE A 21 -8.43 -19.02 -11.03
CA PHE A 21 -8.67 -19.64 -12.32
C PHE A 21 -7.91 -20.97 -12.49
N LEU A 22 -6.64 -21.02 -12.09
CA LEU A 22 -5.83 -22.23 -12.15
C LEU A 22 -6.40 -23.32 -11.25
N ILE A 23 -6.73 -23.01 -9.99
CA ILE A 23 -7.33 -23.96 -9.05
C ILE A 23 -8.65 -24.50 -9.58
N ARG A 24 -9.54 -23.63 -10.08
CA ARG A 24 -10.81 -24.04 -10.70
C ARG A 24 -10.59 -24.98 -11.88
N LYS A 25 -9.55 -24.74 -12.70
CA LYS A 25 -9.24 -25.57 -13.87
C LYS A 25 -8.66 -26.94 -13.48
N VAL A 26 -7.68 -26.96 -12.57
CA VAL A 26 -6.95 -28.17 -12.16
C VAL A 26 -7.84 -29.07 -11.28
N PHE A 27 -8.52 -28.49 -10.30
CA PHE A 27 -9.29 -29.23 -9.30
C PHE A 27 -10.79 -29.31 -9.63
N ARG A 28 -11.19 -29.09 -10.89
CA ARG A 28 -12.60 -29.06 -11.33
C ARG A 28 -13.42 -30.29 -10.94
N SER A 29 -12.80 -31.47 -10.88
CA SER A 29 -13.44 -32.75 -10.54
C SER A 29 -13.46 -33.03 -9.03
N GLN A 30 -12.64 -32.30 -8.27
CA GLN A 30 -12.46 -32.46 -6.83
C GLN A 30 -13.17 -31.37 -6.01
N LEU A 31 -13.69 -30.34 -6.69
CA LEU A 31 -14.46 -29.25 -6.10
C LEU A 31 -15.94 -29.39 -6.45
N SER A 32 -16.80 -29.35 -5.42
CA SER A 32 -18.24 -29.18 -5.62
C SER A 32 -18.57 -27.86 -6.32
N ALA A 33 -19.78 -27.76 -6.89
CA ALA A 33 -20.24 -26.50 -7.50
C ALA A 33 -20.27 -25.35 -6.48
N ARG A 34 -20.71 -25.63 -5.24
CA ARG A 34 -20.74 -24.62 -4.18
C ARG A 34 -19.35 -24.15 -3.80
N TRP A 35 -18.38 -25.05 -3.70
CA TRP A 35 -17.00 -24.69 -3.36
C TRP A 35 -16.28 -23.97 -4.51
N GLN A 36 -16.58 -24.27 -5.77
CA GLN A 36 -16.09 -23.48 -6.90
C GLN A 36 -16.61 -22.04 -6.85
N TYR A 37 -17.88 -21.86 -6.48
CA TYR A 37 -18.43 -20.53 -6.23
C TYR A 37 -17.77 -19.85 -5.02
N ASN A 38 -17.57 -20.57 -3.92
CA ASN A 38 -17.00 -20.00 -2.70
C ASN A 38 -15.56 -19.48 -2.86
N LEU A 39 -14.75 -20.04 -3.77
CA LEU A 39 -13.40 -19.56 -4.04
C LEU A 39 -13.37 -18.08 -4.43
N TRP A 40 -14.45 -17.57 -5.05
CA TRP A 40 -14.53 -16.16 -5.43
C TRP A 40 -14.69 -15.21 -4.25
N PHE A 41 -15.09 -15.68 -3.07
CA PHE A 41 -15.07 -14.83 -1.87
C PHE A 41 -13.63 -14.46 -1.46
N LEU A 42 -12.65 -15.32 -1.76
CA LEU A 42 -11.23 -15.02 -1.52
C LEU A 42 -10.73 -13.86 -2.40
N LEU A 43 -11.30 -13.71 -3.60
CA LEU A 43 -11.01 -12.55 -4.45
C LEU A 43 -11.47 -11.25 -3.79
N LEU A 44 -12.65 -11.23 -3.18
CA LEU A 44 -13.14 -10.04 -2.49
C LEU A 44 -12.19 -9.63 -1.37
N VAL A 45 -11.75 -10.61 -0.56
CA VAL A 45 -10.76 -10.39 0.50
C VAL A 45 -9.47 -9.80 -0.08
N ALA A 46 -8.96 -10.34 -1.19
CA ALA A 46 -7.74 -9.84 -1.84
C ALA A 46 -7.89 -8.44 -2.47
N LEU A 47 -9.11 -8.01 -2.81
CA LEU A 47 -9.37 -6.68 -3.36
C LEU A 47 -9.57 -5.60 -2.27
N THR A 48 -9.89 -5.97 -1.03
CA THR A 48 -10.07 -5.00 0.07
C THR A 48 -8.83 -4.17 0.44
N PRO A 49 -7.58 -4.70 0.46
CA PRO A 49 -6.46 -4.01 1.12
C PRO A 49 -6.07 -2.68 0.46
N VAL A 50 -6.39 -2.50 -0.82
CA VAL A 50 -6.06 -1.30 -1.61
C VAL A 50 -6.74 -0.04 -1.06
N PHE A 51 -7.88 -0.22 -0.38
CA PHE A 51 -8.71 0.88 0.12
C PHE A 51 -8.63 1.06 1.63
N ILE A 52 -7.90 0.18 2.31
CA ILE A 52 -7.71 0.26 3.75
C ILE A 52 -6.36 0.96 3.97
N PRO A 53 -6.34 2.13 4.64
CA PRO A 53 -5.09 2.85 4.92
C PRO A 53 -4.06 1.93 5.60
N LYS A 54 -2.78 2.12 5.28
CA LYS A 54 -1.67 1.33 5.84
C LYS A 54 -1.69 1.28 7.38
N SER A 55 -2.19 2.34 8.04
CA SER A 55 -2.35 2.40 9.50
C SER A 55 -3.25 1.30 10.08
N PHE A 56 -4.18 0.74 9.31
CA PHE A 56 -5.02 -0.39 9.73
C PHE A 56 -4.34 -1.75 9.51
N PHE A 57 -3.32 -1.81 8.66
CA PHE A 57 -2.52 -3.02 8.40
C PHE A 57 -1.18 -3.00 9.13
N ASP A 58 -1.10 -2.29 10.24
CA ASP A 58 0.04 -2.31 11.16
C ASP A 58 0.08 -3.64 11.95
N PHE A 59 0.01 -4.76 11.22
CA PHE A 59 0.04 -6.12 11.75
C PHE A 59 1.39 -6.43 12.41
N GLY A 60 2.44 -5.67 12.09
CA GLY A 60 3.70 -5.69 12.83
C GLY A 60 3.51 -5.26 14.30
N ASN A 61 2.63 -4.30 14.55
CA ASN A 61 2.27 -3.88 15.89
C ASN A 61 1.25 -4.80 16.57
N PHE A 62 0.40 -5.57 15.86
CA PHE A 62 -0.57 -6.44 16.53
C PHE A 62 0.06 -7.58 17.37
N PHE A 63 1.27 -8.01 17.02
CA PHE A 63 2.04 -8.97 17.85
C PHE A 63 2.92 -8.30 18.92
N VAL A 64 3.14 -6.99 18.84
CA VAL A 64 4.00 -6.21 19.75
C VAL A 64 3.19 -5.31 20.70
N SER A 65 1.94 -4.98 20.37
CA SER A 65 1.05 -4.09 21.15
C SER A 65 0.44 -4.74 22.39
N GLY A 66 0.92 -5.92 22.78
CA GLY A 66 0.56 -6.55 24.05
C GLY A 66 1.25 -5.91 25.27
N ILE A 67 2.16 -4.95 25.07
CA ILE A 67 2.99 -4.40 26.17
C ILE A 67 2.84 -2.89 26.39
N ASN A 68 2.46 -2.07 25.40
CA ASN A 68 2.46 -0.61 25.59
C ASN A 68 1.11 0.00 25.23
N GLN A 69 0.24 0.06 26.23
CA GLN A 69 -0.98 0.86 26.20
C GLN A 69 -1.00 1.70 27.48
N TYR A 70 -0.58 2.97 27.40
CA TYR A 70 -0.79 4.12 28.31
C TYR A 70 0.28 5.16 27.86
N ASN A 71 0.03 6.39 27.41
CA ASN A 71 -1.04 7.35 27.63
C ASN A 71 -1.12 8.33 26.45
N GLU A 72 -2.33 8.68 26.03
CA GLU A 72 -2.64 9.99 25.45
C GLU A 72 -3.43 10.79 26.49
N ALA A 73 -3.03 12.04 26.74
CA ALA A 73 -3.90 13.09 27.24
C ALA A 73 -3.25 14.45 26.90
N GLY A 74 -4.01 15.32 26.21
CA GLY A 74 -3.51 16.52 25.56
C GLY A 74 -3.47 17.79 26.42
N SER A 75 -3.07 18.89 25.79
CA SER A 75 -3.36 20.31 26.11
C SER A 75 -2.65 21.17 25.05
N SER A 76 -3.36 21.80 24.10
CA SER A 76 -3.94 23.16 24.12
C SER A 76 -2.93 24.32 24.07
N MET A 77 -3.09 25.11 23.00
CA MET A 77 -2.37 26.29 22.53
C MET A 77 -1.90 27.31 23.58
N LEU A 78 -0.70 27.85 23.36
CA LEU A 78 -0.44 29.29 23.47
C LEU A 78 0.71 29.68 22.54
N ALA A 79 0.45 30.64 21.66
CA ALA A 79 1.42 31.19 20.73
C ALA A 79 2.41 32.11 21.46
N SER A 80 3.71 31.88 21.29
CA SER A 80 4.74 32.85 21.61
C SER A 80 5.81 32.83 20.51
N GLN A 81 6.04 33.97 19.87
CA GLN A 81 7.01 34.10 18.79
C GLN A 81 8.43 33.77 19.30
N ALA A 82 9.12 32.88 18.58
CA ALA A 82 10.54 32.63 18.81
C ALA A 82 11.39 33.77 18.22
N PRO A 83 12.49 34.18 18.87
CA PRO A 83 13.34 35.24 18.38
C PRO A 83 14.25 34.72 17.27
N VAL A 84 14.30 35.45 16.16
CA VAL A 84 15.26 35.27 15.07
C VAL A 84 16.64 35.69 15.57
N PHE A 85 17.60 34.77 15.59
CA PHE A 85 19.02 35.11 15.81
C PHE A 85 19.69 35.42 14.47
N GLU A 86 20.06 36.68 14.25
CA GLU A 86 21.02 37.06 13.21
C GLU A 86 22.40 36.46 13.55
N ASN A 87 22.84 35.40 12.85
CA ASN A 87 24.24 35.10 12.48
C ASN A 87 24.41 33.68 11.91
N ALA A 88 23.98 33.45 10.66
CA ALA A 88 24.09 32.15 9.96
C ALA A 88 25.22 32.08 8.91
N ASN A 89 26.36 32.77 9.10
CA ASN A 89 27.46 32.81 8.12
C ASN A 89 28.60 31.81 8.36
N TRP A 90 28.47 30.85 9.28
CA TRP A 90 29.59 29.99 9.71
C TRP A 90 29.61 28.58 9.08
N VAL A 91 28.50 28.10 8.48
CA VAL A 91 28.46 26.83 7.72
C VAL A 91 27.88 27.07 6.33
N GLN A 92 28.67 26.82 5.27
CA GLN A 92 28.18 26.91 3.89
C GLN A 92 27.52 25.59 3.49
N ASP A 93 26.19 25.60 3.36
CA ASP A 93 25.43 24.45 2.88
C ASP A 93 24.95 24.65 1.44
N LEU A 94 25.89 24.50 0.50
CA LEU A 94 25.59 24.62 -0.92
C LEU A 94 25.03 23.30 -1.44
N THR A 95 23.91 23.35 -2.17
CA THR A 95 23.24 22.16 -2.73
C THR A 95 22.64 22.44 -4.10
N LEU A 96 22.43 21.38 -4.89
CA LEU A 96 21.75 21.48 -6.18
C LEU A 96 20.35 20.88 -6.04
N SER A 97 19.35 21.58 -6.59
CA SER A 97 17.99 21.05 -6.67
C SER A 97 17.92 19.84 -7.58
N VAL A 98 17.31 18.76 -7.09
CA VAL A 98 16.91 17.62 -7.90
C VAL A 98 15.52 17.90 -8.48
N SER A 99 15.39 17.74 -9.80
CA SER A 99 14.09 17.81 -10.47
C SER A 99 13.42 16.44 -10.40
N ARG A 100 12.48 16.26 -9.47
CA ARG A 100 11.58 15.11 -9.53
C ARG A 100 10.44 15.45 -10.49
N TYR A 101 10.57 15.02 -11.75
CA TYR A 101 9.46 15.02 -12.72
C TYR A 101 8.46 13.91 -12.38
N THR A 102 7.83 14.01 -11.22
CA THR A 102 6.42 13.62 -11.12
C THR A 102 5.68 14.93 -11.34
N PRO A 103 4.94 15.13 -12.45
CA PRO A 103 4.04 16.27 -12.49
C PRO A 103 3.25 16.25 -11.19
N ASP A 104 3.25 17.32 -10.39
CA ASP A 104 2.44 17.37 -9.15
C ASP A 104 0.96 17.07 -9.44
N SER A 105 0.57 17.27 -10.70
CA SER A 105 -0.71 16.89 -11.25
C SER A 105 -0.88 15.39 -11.52
N PHE A 106 0.14 14.54 -11.62
CA PHE A 106 -0.03 13.13 -12.01
C PHE A 106 -0.85 12.31 -11.01
N PRO A 107 -0.57 12.32 -9.68
CA PRO A 107 -1.46 11.67 -8.71
C PRO A 107 -2.87 12.25 -8.78
N THR A 108 -2.98 13.57 -8.93
CA THR A 108 -4.26 14.29 -9.03
C THR A 108 -5.04 13.91 -10.28
N ILE A 109 -4.39 13.81 -11.45
CA ILE A 109 -4.95 13.39 -12.73
C ILE A 109 -5.38 11.93 -12.64
N PHE A 110 -4.53 11.06 -12.08
CA PHE A 110 -4.85 9.65 -11.89
C PHE A 110 -6.10 9.48 -11.01
N VAL A 111 -6.14 10.14 -9.86
CA VAL A 111 -7.30 10.13 -8.96
C VAL A 111 -8.52 10.76 -9.63
N SER A 112 -8.35 11.84 -10.39
CA SER A 112 -9.45 12.49 -11.12
C SER A 112 -10.05 11.56 -12.17
N ILE A 113 -9.23 10.90 -12.99
CA ILE A 113 -9.67 9.90 -13.97
C ILE A 113 -10.40 8.75 -13.25
N TRP A 114 -9.85 8.28 -12.13
CA TRP A 114 -10.45 7.22 -11.34
C TRP A 114 -11.84 7.62 -10.80
N VAL A 115 -11.98 8.82 -10.23
CA VAL A 115 -13.25 9.38 -9.73
C VAL A 115 -14.25 9.57 -10.86
N VAL A 116 -13.84 10.11 -12.02
CA VAL A 116 -14.72 10.25 -13.18
C VAL A 116 -15.27 8.89 -13.62
N GLY A 117 -14.43 7.86 -13.70
CA GLY A 117 -14.89 6.51 -14.02
C GLY A 117 -15.87 5.94 -12.98
N MET A 118 -15.64 6.18 -11.69
CA MET A 118 -16.59 5.83 -10.64
C MET A 118 -17.93 6.56 -10.79
N ILE A 119 -17.93 7.86 -11.11
CA ILE A 119 -19.15 8.64 -11.33
C ILE A 119 -19.94 8.08 -12.52
N VAL A 120 -19.27 7.77 -13.62
CA VAL A 120 -19.91 7.15 -14.80
C VAL A 120 -20.51 5.79 -14.43
N GLY A 121 -19.76 4.94 -13.73
CA GLY A 121 -20.29 3.66 -13.23
C GLY A 121 -21.47 3.83 -12.26
N ALA A 122 -21.40 4.81 -11.37
CA ALA A 122 -22.45 5.14 -10.42
C ALA A 122 -23.73 5.61 -11.14
N ALA A 123 -23.61 6.42 -12.19
CA ALA A 123 -24.74 6.84 -13.01
C ALA A 123 -25.40 5.64 -13.73
N ILE A 124 -24.59 4.71 -14.27
CA ILE A 124 -25.09 3.49 -14.91
C ILE A 124 -25.82 2.60 -13.89
N THR A 125 -25.24 2.37 -12.72
CA THR A 125 -25.84 1.56 -11.66
C THR A 125 -27.09 2.21 -11.07
N LEU A 126 -27.11 3.53 -10.93
CA LEU A 126 -28.30 4.30 -10.54
C LEU A 126 -29.41 4.13 -11.57
N SER A 127 -29.11 4.20 -12.87
CA SER A 127 -30.10 3.96 -13.92
C SER A 127 -30.71 2.55 -13.85
N ALA A 128 -29.90 1.53 -13.53
CA ALA A 128 -30.37 0.16 -13.33
C ALA A 128 -31.24 0.04 -12.08
N TRP A 129 -30.84 0.71 -10.99
CA TRP A 129 -31.63 0.77 -9.76
C TRP A 129 -32.98 1.46 -9.96
N LEU A 130 -33.02 2.58 -10.70
CA LEU A 130 -34.27 3.27 -11.05
C LEU A 130 -35.21 2.38 -11.87
N LYS A 131 -34.68 1.56 -12.80
CA LYS A 131 -35.46 0.55 -13.53
C LYS A 131 -36.07 -0.48 -12.57
N ILE A 132 -35.29 -0.97 -11.60
CA ILE A 132 -35.80 -1.89 -10.56
C ILE A 132 -36.90 -1.24 -9.71
N GLN A 133 -36.74 0.04 -9.34
CA GLN A 133 -37.79 0.78 -8.62
C GLN A 133 -39.05 0.96 -9.46
N LYS A 134 -38.92 1.19 -10.77
CA LYS A 134 -40.06 1.22 -11.69
C LYS A 134 -40.79 -0.12 -11.71
N ILE A 135 -40.06 -1.23 -11.88
CA ILE A 135 -40.62 -2.59 -11.84
C ILE A 135 -41.36 -2.83 -10.53
N LYS A 136 -40.73 -2.48 -9.39
CA LYS A 136 -41.34 -2.63 -8.06
C LYS A 136 -42.66 -1.85 -7.93
N ARG A 137 -42.74 -0.64 -8.48
CA ARG A 137 -43.95 0.21 -8.42
C ARG A 137 -45.07 -0.28 -9.34
N THR A 138 -44.72 -0.85 -10.48
CA THR A 138 -45.68 -1.34 -11.49
C THR A 138 -45.99 -2.83 -11.38
N ALA A 139 -45.39 -3.54 -10.43
CA ALA A 139 -45.65 -4.95 -10.20
C ALA A 139 -47.00 -5.14 -9.50
N SER A 140 -47.81 -6.07 -10.01
CA SER A 140 -49.06 -6.49 -9.37
C SER A 140 -48.82 -7.75 -8.54
N LEU A 141 -49.47 -7.84 -7.38
CA LEU A 141 -49.40 -9.05 -6.56
C LEU A 141 -50.09 -10.21 -7.28
N ILE A 142 -49.52 -11.41 -7.15
CA ILE A 142 -50.18 -12.62 -7.65
C ILE A 142 -51.38 -12.91 -6.75
N THR A 143 -52.56 -13.12 -7.36
CA THR A 143 -53.83 -13.37 -6.66
C THR A 143 -54.30 -14.82 -6.74
N ASN A 144 -53.74 -15.62 -7.66
CA ASN A 144 -54.11 -17.02 -7.81
C ASN A 144 -53.63 -17.83 -6.58
N GLN A 145 -54.58 -18.36 -5.82
CA GLN A 145 -54.32 -19.07 -4.56
C GLN A 145 -53.50 -20.34 -4.74
N GLU A 146 -53.71 -21.11 -5.82
CA GLU A 146 -52.96 -22.33 -6.10
C GLU A 146 -51.46 -22.05 -6.25
N ILE A 147 -51.13 -20.96 -6.95
CA ILE A 147 -49.74 -20.52 -7.16
C ILE A 147 -49.13 -20.02 -5.84
N ILE A 148 -49.90 -19.29 -5.04
CA ILE A 148 -49.46 -18.81 -3.72
C ILE A 148 -49.16 -20.01 -2.80
N ASP A 149 -50.04 -20.99 -2.74
CA ASP A 149 -49.89 -22.17 -1.88
C ASP A 149 -48.68 -23.01 -2.31
N MET A 150 -48.49 -23.21 -3.62
CA MET A 150 -47.28 -23.85 -4.15
C MET A 150 -46.01 -23.08 -3.78
N PHE A 151 -46.02 -21.76 -3.88
CA PHE A 151 -44.88 -20.93 -3.49
C PHE A 151 -44.58 -21.04 -1.98
N GLN A 152 -45.61 -21.01 -1.12
CA GLN A 152 -45.43 -21.18 0.32
C GLN A 152 -44.92 -22.57 0.67
N GLN A 153 -45.37 -23.61 -0.04
CA GLN A 153 -44.85 -24.97 0.14
C GLN A 153 -43.37 -25.03 -0.24
N CYS A 154 -42.97 -24.50 -1.40
CA CYS A 154 -41.56 -24.44 -1.80
C CYS A 154 -40.71 -23.67 -0.78
N LYS A 155 -41.23 -22.54 -0.27
CA LYS A 155 -40.56 -21.73 0.75
C LYS A 155 -40.36 -22.50 2.06
N LYS A 156 -41.35 -23.31 2.46
CA LYS A 156 -41.27 -24.20 3.63
C LYS A 156 -40.24 -25.31 3.40
N ASP A 157 -40.24 -25.93 2.23
CA ASP A 157 -39.29 -27.01 1.86
C ASP A 157 -37.83 -26.52 1.91
N VAL A 158 -37.59 -25.31 1.38
CA VAL A 158 -36.25 -24.68 1.37
C VAL A 158 -35.86 -24.10 2.75
N LYS A 159 -36.82 -24.05 3.70
CA LYS A 159 -36.70 -23.55 5.09
C LYS A 159 -36.43 -22.04 5.21
N ILE A 160 -37.08 -21.23 4.38
CA ILE A 160 -36.93 -19.77 4.43
C ILE A 160 -37.99 -19.16 5.32
N LYS A 161 -37.57 -18.54 6.43
CA LYS A 161 -38.49 -17.85 7.37
C LYS A 161 -38.83 -16.42 6.94
N ARG A 162 -37.99 -15.81 6.11
CA ARG A 162 -38.11 -14.40 5.71
C ARG A 162 -39.38 -14.14 4.90
N HIS A 163 -40.00 -12.98 5.09
CA HIS A 163 -41.12 -12.55 4.25
C HIS A 163 -40.62 -12.21 2.84
N ILE A 164 -41.23 -12.83 1.81
CA ILE A 164 -40.93 -12.61 0.40
C ILE A 164 -42.23 -12.21 -0.30
N VAL A 165 -42.18 -11.13 -1.07
CA VAL A 165 -43.32 -10.67 -1.88
C VAL A 165 -43.26 -11.36 -3.23
N LEU A 166 -44.30 -12.11 -3.58
CA LEU A 166 -44.48 -12.71 -4.88
C LEU A 166 -45.36 -11.79 -5.75
N ALA A 167 -44.85 -11.38 -6.91
CA ALA A 167 -45.52 -10.43 -7.79
C ALA A 167 -45.28 -10.76 -9.27
N GLN A 168 -46.01 -10.12 -10.16
CA GLN A 168 -45.84 -10.21 -11.61
C GLN A 168 -45.69 -8.82 -12.25
N SER A 169 -44.96 -8.73 -13.36
CA SER A 169 -44.76 -7.45 -14.07
C SER A 169 -44.56 -7.64 -15.57
N ASN A 170 -45.15 -6.74 -16.37
CA ASN A 170 -44.96 -6.70 -17.83
C ASN A 170 -43.57 -6.17 -18.25
N GLN A 171 -42.83 -5.57 -17.32
CA GLN A 171 -41.47 -5.06 -17.54
C GLN A 171 -40.41 -6.17 -17.44
N VAL A 172 -40.78 -7.35 -16.96
CA VAL A 172 -39.88 -8.46 -16.65
C VAL A 172 -40.17 -9.61 -17.61
N LYS A 173 -39.13 -10.09 -18.31
CA LYS A 173 -39.23 -11.17 -19.31
C LYS A 173 -38.75 -12.53 -18.80
N SER A 174 -38.04 -12.54 -17.68
CA SER A 174 -37.49 -13.72 -17.01
C SER A 174 -37.62 -13.49 -15.49
N PRO A 175 -37.82 -14.53 -14.66
CA PRO A 175 -37.95 -14.40 -13.21
C PRO A 175 -36.83 -13.55 -12.63
N MET A 176 -37.19 -12.62 -11.76
CA MET A 176 -36.24 -11.67 -11.20
C MET A 176 -36.44 -11.53 -9.70
N THR A 177 -35.36 -11.78 -8.96
CA THR A 177 -35.32 -11.58 -7.51
C THR A 177 -34.50 -10.34 -7.14
N PHE A 178 -35.06 -9.45 -6.33
CA PHE A 178 -34.36 -8.25 -5.84
C PHE A 178 -34.83 -7.78 -4.45
N GLY A 179 -34.02 -6.94 -3.82
CA GLY A 179 -34.32 -6.30 -2.53
C GLY A 179 -33.66 -6.96 -1.32
N VAL A 180 -32.79 -6.21 -0.63
CA VAL A 180 -31.97 -6.70 0.51
C VAL A 180 -32.78 -6.81 1.80
N PHE A 181 -33.60 -5.80 2.14
CA PHE A 181 -34.40 -5.76 3.37
C PHE A 181 -35.79 -6.39 3.21
N LYS A 182 -36.43 -6.12 2.07
CA LYS A 182 -37.69 -6.72 1.65
C LYS A 182 -37.49 -7.30 0.26
N THR A 183 -37.56 -8.63 0.17
CA THR A 183 -37.26 -9.35 -1.06
C THR A 183 -38.52 -9.52 -1.89
N TYR A 184 -38.38 -9.27 -3.18
CA TYR A 184 -39.40 -9.40 -4.20
C TYR A 184 -38.94 -10.48 -5.18
N ILE A 185 -39.82 -11.44 -5.46
CA ILE A 185 -39.69 -12.38 -6.58
C ILE A 185 -40.75 -11.96 -7.59
N VAL A 186 -40.32 -11.46 -8.74
CA VAL A 186 -41.18 -10.93 -9.79
C VAL A 186 -41.13 -11.85 -11.00
N LEU A 187 -42.29 -12.37 -11.40
CA LEU A 187 -42.45 -13.19 -12.59
C LEU A 187 -42.92 -12.34 -13.78
N PRO A 188 -42.71 -12.81 -15.02
CA PRO A 188 -43.34 -12.21 -16.20
C PRO A 188 -44.88 -12.26 -16.08
N CYS A 189 -45.60 -11.27 -16.60
CA CYS A 189 -47.07 -11.40 -16.71
C CYS A 189 -47.45 -12.58 -17.61
N HIS A 190 -48.63 -13.17 -17.36
CA HIS A 190 -49.17 -14.30 -18.13
C HIS A 190 -48.23 -15.52 -18.15
N PHE A 191 -47.47 -15.74 -17.06
CA PHE A 191 -46.53 -16.86 -16.97
C PHE A 191 -47.25 -18.22 -16.87
N ASP A 192 -48.42 -18.22 -16.26
CA ASP A 192 -49.35 -19.34 -16.08
C ASP A 192 -49.93 -19.86 -17.41
N GLU A 193 -50.03 -19.01 -18.44
CA GLU A 193 -50.52 -19.42 -19.76
C GLU A 193 -49.57 -20.36 -20.52
N TRP A 194 -48.27 -20.35 -20.19
CA TRP A 194 -47.25 -21.10 -20.93
C TRP A 194 -46.30 -21.92 -20.06
N LEU A 195 -46.45 -21.87 -18.74
CA LEU A 195 -45.73 -22.73 -17.80
C LEU A 195 -46.68 -23.73 -17.17
N SER A 196 -46.27 -24.99 -17.11
CA SER A 196 -46.93 -26.00 -16.29
C SER A 196 -46.65 -25.77 -14.80
N ILE A 197 -47.46 -26.39 -13.94
CA ILE A 197 -47.31 -26.35 -12.48
C ILE A 197 -45.91 -26.84 -12.05
N ASN A 198 -45.38 -27.90 -12.67
CA ASN A 198 -44.04 -28.41 -12.38
C ASN A 198 -42.94 -27.40 -12.77
N GLU A 199 -43.07 -26.77 -13.94
CA GLU A 199 -42.12 -25.74 -14.38
C GLU A 199 -42.12 -24.54 -13.42
N MET A 200 -43.31 -24.09 -12.97
CA MET A 200 -43.45 -23.04 -11.96
C MET A 200 -42.78 -23.42 -10.63
N LYS A 201 -42.99 -24.66 -10.16
CA LYS A 201 -42.34 -25.18 -8.96
C LYS A 201 -40.81 -25.11 -9.07
N TYR A 202 -40.25 -25.49 -10.23
CA TYR A 202 -38.81 -25.45 -10.43
C TYR A 202 -38.23 -24.02 -10.37
N ILE A 203 -38.92 -23.04 -10.95
CA ILE A 203 -38.54 -21.62 -10.88
C ILE A 203 -38.58 -21.12 -9.44
N PHE A 204 -39.64 -21.44 -8.69
CA PHE A 204 -39.74 -21.04 -7.29
C PHE A 204 -38.60 -21.60 -6.45
N LEU A 205 -38.27 -22.88 -6.60
CA LEU A 205 -37.13 -23.47 -5.92
C LEU A 205 -35.82 -22.76 -6.28
N HIS A 206 -35.62 -22.39 -7.54
CA HIS A 206 -34.43 -21.66 -8.02
C HIS A 206 -34.31 -20.26 -7.40
N GLU A 207 -35.36 -19.44 -7.49
CA GLU A 207 -35.36 -18.07 -6.94
C GLU A 207 -35.26 -18.07 -5.41
N LEU A 208 -35.91 -19.03 -4.75
CA LEU A 208 -35.77 -19.22 -3.30
C LEU A 208 -34.34 -19.62 -2.93
N MET A 209 -33.65 -20.40 -3.77
CA MET A 209 -32.26 -20.77 -3.54
C MET A 209 -31.31 -19.58 -3.60
N HIS A 210 -31.49 -18.66 -4.56
CA HIS A 210 -30.75 -17.39 -4.60
C HIS A 210 -30.93 -16.60 -3.31
N GLN A 211 -32.15 -16.56 -2.80
CA GLN A 211 -32.45 -15.87 -1.55
C GLN A 211 -31.80 -16.56 -0.34
N LYS A 212 -31.85 -17.89 -0.28
CA LYS A 212 -31.21 -18.67 0.79
C LYS A 212 -29.70 -18.49 0.83
N ASN A 213 -29.08 -18.35 -0.34
CA ASN A 213 -27.63 -18.18 -0.49
C ASN A 213 -27.17 -16.73 -0.36
N HIS A 214 -28.07 -15.77 -0.13
CA HIS A 214 -27.79 -14.33 -0.05
C HIS A 214 -27.16 -13.75 -1.34
N ASP A 215 -27.49 -14.33 -2.48
CA ASP A 215 -26.91 -13.96 -3.77
C ASP A 215 -27.22 -12.52 -4.18
N ILE A 216 -28.33 -11.98 -3.69
CA ILE A 216 -28.71 -10.57 -3.86
C ILE A 216 -27.68 -9.65 -3.23
N VAL A 217 -27.23 -9.95 -1.99
CA VAL A 217 -26.20 -9.16 -1.30
C VAL A 217 -24.90 -9.24 -2.09
N MET A 218 -24.54 -10.43 -2.56
CA MET A 218 -23.33 -10.62 -3.34
C MET A 218 -23.37 -9.88 -4.69
N ASN A 219 -24.54 -9.72 -5.32
CA ASN A 219 -24.67 -8.86 -6.49
C ASN A 219 -24.30 -7.40 -6.16
N TYR A 220 -24.80 -6.85 -5.06
CA TYR A 220 -24.45 -5.48 -4.65
C TYR A 220 -22.97 -5.34 -4.32
N VAL A 221 -22.39 -6.31 -3.59
CA VAL A 221 -20.95 -6.31 -3.29
C VAL A 221 -20.14 -6.34 -4.59
N THR A 222 -20.49 -7.21 -5.53
CA THR A 222 -19.85 -7.28 -6.85
C THR A 222 -19.90 -5.94 -7.58
N VAL A 223 -21.07 -5.28 -7.58
CA VAL A 223 -21.23 -3.96 -8.20
C VAL A 223 -20.31 -2.92 -7.55
N VAL A 224 -20.21 -2.88 -6.23
CA VAL A 224 -19.31 -1.96 -5.53
C VAL A 224 -17.85 -2.18 -5.97
N TYR A 225 -17.37 -3.42 -5.99
CA TYR A 225 -16.01 -3.70 -6.47
C TYR A 225 -15.84 -3.39 -7.96
N GLN A 226 -16.83 -3.61 -8.81
CA GLN A 226 -16.77 -3.24 -10.23
C GLN A 226 -16.71 -1.72 -10.42
N LEU A 227 -17.30 -0.92 -9.52
CA LEU A 227 -17.14 0.54 -9.52
C LEU A 227 -15.73 0.94 -9.11
N LEU A 228 -15.21 0.36 -8.02
CA LEU A 228 -13.87 0.66 -7.52
C LEU A 228 -12.77 0.25 -8.51
N TYR A 229 -12.95 -0.88 -9.19
CA TYR A 229 -12.03 -1.48 -10.16
C TYR A 229 -12.53 -1.38 -11.60
N TRP A 230 -13.25 -0.30 -11.94
CA TRP A 230 -13.87 -0.15 -13.25
C TRP A 230 -12.86 -0.32 -14.41
N PHE A 231 -11.60 0.06 -14.20
CA PHE A 231 -10.51 -0.02 -15.16
C PHE A 231 -9.82 -1.40 -15.24
N HIS A 232 -10.08 -2.33 -14.30
CA HIS A 232 -9.32 -3.58 -14.18
C HIS A 232 -9.97 -4.75 -14.92
N PRO A 233 -9.53 -5.13 -16.13
CA PRO A 233 -10.23 -6.12 -16.97
C PRO A 233 -10.33 -7.52 -16.34
N MET A 234 -9.30 -7.97 -15.61
CA MET A 234 -9.35 -9.27 -14.93
C MET A 234 -10.42 -9.34 -13.84
N VAL A 235 -10.68 -8.25 -13.12
CA VAL A 235 -11.76 -8.19 -12.09
C VAL A 235 -13.13 -8.37 -12.76
N TRP A 236 -13.35 -7.74 -13.92
CA TRP A 236 -14.56 -7.93 -14.72
C TRP A 236 -14.73 -9.38 -15.20
N LEU A 237 -13.65 -10.00 -15.67
CA LEU A 237 -13.66 -11.40 -16.09
C LEU A 237 -13.93 -12.35 -14.92
N ALA A 238 -13.31 -12.08 -13.76
CA ALA A 238 -13.51 -12.86 -12.54
C ALA A 238 -14.96 -12.79 -12.08
N PHE A 239 -15.55 -11.59 -11.96
CA PHE A 239 -16.94 -11.46 -11.56
C PHE A 239 -17.94 -12.02 -12.58
N ARG A 240 -17.60 -12.01 -13.86
CA ARG A 240 -18.39 -12.71 -14.88
C ARG A 240 -18.41 -14.22 -14.63
N GLU A 241 -17.28 -14.82 -14.32
CA GLU A 241 -17.20 -16.26 -14.04
C GLU A 241 -17.77 -16.61 -12.66
N MET A 242 -17.65 -15.73 -11.66
CA MET A 242 -18.31 -15.85 -10.37
C MET A 242 -19.84 -15.94 -10.52
N ARG A 243 -20.45 -15.11 -11.39
CA ARG A 243 -21.89 -15.20 -11.69
C ARG A 243 -22.26 -16.55 -12.30
N VAL A 244 -21.47 -17.06 -13.26
CA VAL A 244 -21.72 -18.38 -13.86
C VAL A 244 -21.65 -19.49 -12.82
N ASP A 245 -20.64 -19.49 -11.95
CA ASP A 245 -20.50 -20.50 -10.89
C ASP A 245 -21.64 -20.42 -9.87
N ARG A 246 -22.12 -19.21 -9.58
CA ARG A 246 -23.28 -18.99 -8.72
C ARG A 246 -24.53 -19.64 -9.29
N GLU A 247 -24.84 -19.41 -10.56
CA GLU A 247 -26.01 -20.02 -11.24
C GLU A 247 -25.91 -21.56 -11.19
N ILE A 248 -24.71 -22.10 -11.45
CA ILE A 248 -24.46 -23.55 -11.39
C ILE A 248 -24.65 -24.08 -9.95
N ALA A 249 -24.17 -23.35 -8.94
CA ALA A 249 -24.33 -23.73 -7.54
C ALA A 249 -25.81 -23.69 -7.10
N CYS A 250 -26.58 -22.71 -7.56
CA CYS A 250 -28.03 -22.65 -7.35
C CYS A 250 -28.75 -23.82 -8.04
N ASP A 251 -28.46 -24.08 -9.32
CA ASP A 251 -29.03 -25.20 -10.06
C ASP A 251 -28.79 -26.53 -9.32
N VAL A 252 -27.53 -26.80 -8.94
CA VAL A 252 -27.17 -28.01 -8.20
C VAL A 252 -27.91 -28.11 -6.86
N ALA A 253 -28.11 -26.99 -6.17
CA ALA A 253 -28.83 -26.98 -4.90
C ALA A 253 -30.34 -27.24 -5.08
N VAL A 254 -30.94 -26.80 -6.19
CA VAL A 254 -32.34 -27.13 -6.55
C VAL A 254 -32.51 -28.63 -6.77
N LEU A 255 -31.55 -29.31 -7.40
CA LEU A 255 -31.63 -30.75 -7.67
C LEU A 255 -31.73 -31.63 -6.42
N ASN A 256 -31.33 -31.12 -5.24
CA ASN A 256 -31.51 -31.81 -3.96
C ASN A 256 -32.97 -31.84 -3.48
N PHE A 257 -33.85 -31.02 -4.06
CA PHE A 257 -35.28 -30.96 -3.76
C PHE A 257 -36.13 -31.63 -4.85
N LEU A 258 -35.49 -32.18 -5.89
CA LEU A 258 -36.15 -32.82 -7.01
C LEU A 258 -35.84 -34.31 -7.04
N ASP A 259 -36.81 -35.10 -7.49
CA ASP A 259 -36.55 -36.48 -7.87
C ASP A 259 -35.68 -36.54 -9.12
N LYS A 260 -34.83 -37.57 -9.23
CA LYS A 260 -33.91 -37.74 -10.37
C LYS A 260 -34.62 -37.74 -11.74
N ARG A 261 -35.87 -38.19 -11.79
CA ARG A 261 -36.69 -38.21 -13.02
C ARG A 261 -36.99 -36.80 -13.53
N ASN A 262 -37.00 -35.82 -12.63
CA ASN A 262 -37.40 -34.44 -12.90
C ASN A 262 -36.21 -33.53 -13.26
N TYR A 263 -34.97 -34.04 -13.21
CA TYR A 263 -33.78 -33.25 -13.55
C TYR A 263 -33.77 -32.78 -15.01
N LEU A 264 -34.26 -33.65 -15.90
CA LEU A 264 -34.37 -33.36 -17.33
C LEU A 264 -35.42 -32.28 -17.58
N GLU A 265 -36.60 -32.39 -16.96
CA GLU A 265 -37.65 -31.37 -17.05
C GLU A 265 -37.19 -30.02 -16.50
N TYR A 266 -36.45 -30.01 -15.39
CA TYR A 266 -35.85 -28.79 -14.86
C TYR A 266 -34.90 -28.13 -15.86
N GLY A 267 -33.99 -28.92 -16.45
CA GLY A 267 -33.08 -28.43 -17.49
C GLY A 267 -33.81 -27.85 -18.71
N HIS A 268 -34.90 -28.49 -19.15
CA HIS A 268 -35.75 -27.98 -20.23
C HIS A 268 -36.46 -26.68 -19.83
N THR A 269 -36.89 -26.54 -18.58
CA THR A 269 -37.50 -25.31 -18.07
C THR A 269 -36.56 -24.13 -18.22
N ILE A 270 -35.27 -24.30 -17.88
CA ILE A 270 -34.24 -23.26 -18.06
C ILE A 270 -34.10 -22.88 -19.54
N ILE A 271 -34.03 -23.88 -20.43
CA ILE A 271 -33.90 -23.65 -21.89
C ILE A 271 -35.14 -22.91 -22.43
N LYS A 272 -36.34 -23.25 -21.95
CA LYS A 272 -37.61 -22.64 -22.36
C LYS A 272 -37.66 -21.14 -22.04
N PHE A 273 -37.17 -20.72 -20.87
CA PHE A 273 -37.03 -19.30 -20.53
C PHE A 273 -36.05 -18.57 -21.46
N LEU A 274 -34.91 -19.18 -21.74
CA LEU A 274 -33.87 -18.59 -22.59
C LEU A 274 -34.34 -18.40 -24.05
N ASP A 275 -35.12 -19.34 -24.59
CA ASP A 275 -35.71 -19.21 -25.93
C ASP A 275 -36.72 -18.05 -25.98
N LYS A 276 -37.57 -17.93 -24.94
CA LYS A 276 -38.55 -16.84 -24.84
C LYS A 276 -37.90 -15.46 -24.68
N GLU A 277 -36.78 -15.38 -23.95
CA GLU A 277 -36.01 -14.14 -23.79
C GLU A 277 -35.33 -13.70 -25.10
N ASN A 278 -34.71 -14.63 -25.83
CA ASN A 278 -34.03 -14.34 -27.11
C ASN A 278 -34.99 -13.86 -28.21
N ARG A 279 -36.19 -14.43 -28.29
CA ARG A 279 -37.21 -14.02 -29.28
C ARG A 279 -37.75 -12.60 -29.02
N ALA A 280 -37.60 -12.08 -27.81
CA ALA A 280 -38.14 -10.79 -27.40
C ALA A 280 -37.22 -9.59 -27.71
N GLY A 281 -36.15 -9.80 -28.50
CA GLY A 281 -35.32 -8.80 -29.17
C GLY A 281 -35.03 -7.51 -28.38
N ASN A 282 -33.98 -7.47 -27.56
CA ASN A 282 -33.43 -6.19 -27.07
C ASN A 282 -31.92 -6.24 -26.73
N VAL A 283 -31.21 -5.28 -27.34
CA VAL A 283 -29.96 -4.56 -26.99
C VAL A 283 -28.83 -5.31 -26.24
N VAL A 284 -27.72 -5.43 -26.96
CA VAL A 284 -26.43 -6.08 -26.69
C VAL A 284 -25.72 -5.69 -25.37
N LEU A 285 -26.08 -4.58 -24.71
CA LEU A 285 -25.42 -4.18 -23.45
C LEU A 285 -25.93 -4.93 -22.20
N ALA A 286 -27.17 -5.44 -22.22
CA ALA A 286 -27.76 -6.18 -21.10
C ALA A 286 -27.59 -7.71 -21.23
N SER A 287 -27.21 -8.22 -22.42
CA SER A 287 -26.98 -9.65 -22.67
C SER A 287 -25.77 -10.23 -21.91
N GLN A 288 -24.94 -9.39 -21.28
CA GLN A 288 -23.89 -9.84 -20.38
C GLN A 288 -24.39 -10.31 -19.01
N LEU A 289 -25.66 -10.06 -18.67
CA LEU A 289 -26.21 -10.35 -17.34
C LEU A 289 -26.87 -11.74 -17.23
N ASN A 290 -27.39 -12.33 -18.32
CA ASN A 290 -28.11 -13.62 -18.28
C ASN A 290 -27.43 -14.80 -19.01
N GLY A 291 -26.12 -14.66 -19.27
CA GLY A 291 -25.24 -15.78 -19.62
C GLY A 291 -25.09 -16.01 -21.12
N SER A 292 -23.83 -16.11 -21.57
CA SER A 292 -23.54 -16.51 -22.96
C SER A 292 -23.97 -17.97 -23.20
N LYS A 293 -24.14 -18.38 -24.46
CA LYS A 293 -24.37 -19.79 -24.86
C LYS A 293 -23.44 -20.78 -24.13
N LYS A 294 -22.21 -20.36 -23.84
CA LYS A 294 -21.21 -21.12 -23.05
C LYS A 294 -21.62 -21.30 -21.58
N ALA A 295 -22.19 -20.28 -20.93
CA ALA A 295 -22.66 -20.36 -19.55
C ALA A 295 -23.88 -21.30 -19.43
N VAL A 296 -24.85 -21.17 -20.34
CA VAL A 296 -26.02 -22.07 -20.40
C VAL A 296 -25.57 -23.51 -20.60
N LYS A 297 -24.65 -23.77 -21.55
CA LYS A 297 -24.08 -25.10 -21.77
C LYS A 297 -23.48 -25.68 -20.48
N LYS A 298 -22.65 -24.92 -19.76
CA LYS A 298 -22.06 -25.36 -18.48
C LYS A 298 -23.12 -25.75 -17.44
N ARG A 299 -24.21 -24.96 -17.33
CA ARG A 299 -25.33 -25.24 -16.42
C ARG A 299 -26.01 -26.56 -16.76
N ILE A 300 -26.41 -26.75 -18.02
CA ILE A 300 -27.09 -27.97 -18.48
C ILE A 300 -26.18 -29.21 -18.35
N GLU A 301 -24.90 -29.10 -18.70
CA GLU A 301 -23.92 -30.18 -18.49
C GLU A 301 -23.83 -30.58 -17.02
N LYS A 302 -23.86 -29.60 -16.10
CA LYS A 302 -23.79 -29.87 -14.66
C LYS A 302 -25.07 -30.48 -14.10
N ILE A 303 -26.23 -30.04 -14.59
CA ILE A 303 -27.53 -30.63 -14.24
C ILE A 303 -27.60 -32.08 -14.72
N ALA A 304 -27.25 -32.34 -15.97
CA ALA A 304 -27.29 -33.68 -16.57
C ALA A 304 -26.32 -34.66 -15.91
N SER A 305 -25.15 -34.17 -15.47
CA SER A 305 -24.14 -34.99 -14.79
C SER A 305 -24.27 -34.99 -13.26
N HIS A 306 -25.37 -34.47 -12.72
CA HIS A 306 -25.53 -34.32 -11.28
C HIS A 306 -25.55 -35.68 -10.56
N LYS A 307 -24.75 -35.75 -9.49
CA LYS A 307 -24.74 -36.84 -8.52
C LYS A 307 -24.71 -36.21 -7.14
N ALA A 308 -25.40 -36.84 -6.19
CA ALA A 308 -25.38 -36.42 -4.79
C ALA A 308 -23.91 -36.34 -4.31
N GLU A 309 -23.59 -35.25 -3.62
CA GLU A 309 -22.22 -34.99 -3.18
C GLU A 309 -21.79 -36.01 -2.11
N SER A 310 -20.64 -36.66 -2.33
CA SER A 310 -20.08 -37.55 -1.32
C SER A 310 -19.36 -36.75 -0.22
N LYS A 311 -19.34 -37.28 1.01
CA LYS A 311 -18.57 -36.68 2.12
C LYS A 311 -17.09 -36.50 1.75
N LEU A 312 -16.53 -37.42 0.95
CA LEU A 312 -15.16 -37.32 0.45
C LEU A 312 -14.95 -36.10 -0.47
N LEU A 313 -15.92 -35.79 -1.35
CA LEU A 313 -15.84 -34.60 -2.21
C LEU A 313 -15.90 -33.31 -1.39
N GLN A 314 -16.73 -33.28 -0.34
CA GLN A 314 -16.81 -32.13 0.57
C GLN A 314 -15.50 -31.95 1.35
N LEU A 315 -14.91 -33.05 1.84
CA LEU A 315 -13.60 -33.01 2.52
C LEU A 315 -12.50 -32.50 1.57
N LYS A 316 -12.39 -33.07 0.35
CA LYS A 316 -11.44 -32.60 -0.67
C LYS A 316 -11.63 -31.11 -0.96
N SER A 317 -12.87 -30.66 -1.13
CA SER A 317 -13.17 -29.26 -1.41
C SER A 317 -12.75 -28.34 -0.26
N THR A 318 -12.96 -28.76 0.98
CA THR A 318 -12.59 -27.99 2.19
C THR A 318 -11.07 -27.87 2.33
N VAL A 319 -10.34 -28.97 2.08
CA VAL A 319 -8.87 -28.99 2.09
C VAL A 319 -8.30 -28.06 1.00
N ILE A 320 -8.81 -28.16 -0.23
CA ILE A 320 -8.38 -27.30 -1.33
C ILE A 320 -8.66 -25.82 -1.01
N PHE A 321 -9.86 -25.51 -0.51
CA PHE A 321 -10.21 -24.14 -0.14
C PHE A 321 -9.28 -23.58 0.94
N SER A 322 -9.02 -24.36 1.99
CA SER A 322 -8.12 -23.95 3.09
C SER A 322 -6.69 -23.70 2.60
N MET A 323 -6.19 -24.54 1.70
CA MET A 323 -4.90 -24.32 1.05
C MET A 323 -4.86 -23.01 0.25
N VAL A 324 -5.93 -22.69 -0.50
CA VAL A 324 -6.01 -21.43 -1.25
C VAL A 324 -6.11 -20.22 -0.32
N VAL A 325 -6.81 -20.33 0.81
CA VAL A 325 -6.84 -19.27 1.84
C VAL A 325 -5.42 -18.94 2.30
N VAL A 326 -4.61 -19.94 2.63
CA VAL A 326 -3.21 -19.74 3.05
C VAL A 326 -2.38 -19.08 1.95
N LEU A 327 -2.52 -19.52 0.70
CA LEU A 327 -1.80 -18.93 -0.43
C LEU A 327 -2.19 -17.46 -0.67
N VAL A 328 -3.49 -17.14 -0.62
CA VAL A 328 -3.97 -15.76 -0.80
C VAL A 328 -3.53 -14.87 0.37
N ALA A 329 -3.63 -15.36 1.61
CA ALA A 329 -3.13 -14.64 2.78
C ALA A 329 -1.62 -14.36 2.68
N GLY A 330 -0.83 -15.36 2.25
CA GLY A 330 0.60 -15.18 2.00
C GLY A 330 0.90 -14.12 0.94
N GLN A 331 0.14 -14.05 -0.15
CA GLN A 331 0.30 -13.02 -1.18
C GLN A 331 0.01 -11.61 -0.65
N VAL A 332 -1.02 -11.44 0.19
CA VAL A 332 -1.34 -10.15 0.82
C VAL A 332 -0.21 -9.72 1.78
N LEU A 333 0.31 -10.66 2.59
CA LEU A 333 1.43 -10.39 3.52
C LEU A 333 2.71 -10.01 2.77
N VAL A 334 3.09 -10.74 1.73
CA VAL A 334 4.26 -10.42 0.90
C VAL A 334 4.07 -9.07 0.20
N GLY A 335 2.88 -8.79 -0.32
CA GLY A 335 2.55 -7.49 -0.90
C GLY A 335 2.69 -6.33 0.10
N ALA A 336 2.26 -6.54 1.35
CA ALA A 336 2.43 -5.56 2.42
C ALA A 336 3.91 -5.35 2.78
N ALA A 337 4.69 -6.43 2.92
CA ALA A 337 6.12 -6.38 3.22
C ALA A 337 6.93 -5.71 2.09
N LEU A 338 6.59 -5.97 0.82
CA LEU A 338 7.21 -5.28 -0.32
C LEU A 338 6.81 -3.81 -0.43
N ALA A 339 5.65 -3.44 0.13
CA ALA A 339 5.19 -2.06 0.22
C ALA A 339 5.71 -1.32 1.46
N ASP A 340 6.28 -2.05 2.42
CA ASP A 340 7.01 -1.52 3.55
C ASP A 340 8.44 -1.23 3.08
N ASP A 341 8.65 0.00 2.62
CA ASP A 341 10.00 0.52 2.38
C ASP A 341 10.78 0.34 3.68
N ARG A 342 12.04 -0.14 3.65
CA ARG A 342 12.97 -0.28 4.81
C ARG A 342 13.29 1.09 5.42
N SER A 343 12.25 1.82 5.75
CA SER A 343 12.15 3.25 5.94
C SER A 343 12.16 3.57 7.41
N ARG A 344 11.98 2.58 8.30
CA ARG A 344 12.21 2.72 9.73
C ARG A 344 13.24 1.73 10.21
N TYR A 345 14.17 2.23 11.00
CA TYR A 345 15.17 1.43 11.71
C TYR A 345 14.58 0.92 13.03
N HIS A 346 14.86 -0.33 13.38
CA HIS A 346 14.45 -0.87 14.67
C HIS A 346 15.53 -0.56 15.70
N PHE A 347 15.30 0.48 16.50
CA PHE A 347 16.20 0.87 17.57
C PHE A 347 15.70 0.35 18.93
N GLN A 348 16.60 -0.24 19.71
CA GLN A 348 16.37 -0.63 21.10
C GLN A 348 17.61 -0.35 21.91
N ASP A 349 17.49 0.50 22.94
CA ASP A 349 18.52 0.72 23.96
C ASP A 349 17.85 1.10 25.29
N ASP A 350 18.09 0.27 26.32
CA ASP A 350 17.42 0.38 27.62
C ASP A 350 17.82 1.63 28.42
N ARG A 351 18.86 2.37 27.99
CA ARG A 351 19.37 3.56 28.67
C ARG A 351 18.97 4.85 27.98
N THR A 352 18.16 4.77 26.93
CA THR A 352 17.66 5.93 26.19
C THR A 352 16.74 6.78 27.06
N ILE A 353 17.01 8.08 27.11
CA ILE A 353 16.13 9.07 27.71
C ILE A 353 15.41 9.80 26.58
N TYR A 354 14.08 9.72 26.54
CA TYR A 354 13.28 10.54 25.66
C TYR A 354 13.03 11.91 26.30
N GLU A 355 13.26 12.98 25.55
CA GLU A 355 13.12 14.36 26.02
C GLU A 355 12.23 15.17 25.08
N ASP A 356 11.54 16.16 25.64
CA ASP A 356 10.70 17.10 24.90
C ASP A 356 11.54 18.32 24.50
N LEU A 357 11.62 18.57 23.19
CA LEU A 357 12.30 19.70 22.57
C LEU A 357 11.41 20.40 21.54
N ASP A 358 10.08 20.23 21.60
CA ASP A 358 9.11 20.74 20.62
C ASP A 358 9.33 22.22 20.28
N ASP A 359 9.68 23.04 21.28
CA ASP A 359 9.90 24.48 21.12
C ASP A 359 11.02 24.83 20.13
N TYR A 360 12.03 23.98 20.00
CA TYR A 360 13.13 24.17 19.06
C TYR A 360 12.75 23.79 17.62
N PHE A 361 11.73 22.97 17.43
CA PHE A 361 11.34 22.40 16.13
C PHE A 361 10.09 23.04 15.53
N ARG A 362 9.63 24.19 16.05
CA ARG A 362 8.42 24.86 15.56
C ARG A 362 8.52 25.17 14.07
N GLY A 363 7.57 24.63 13.30
CA GLY A 363 7.53 24.77 11.83
C GLY A 363 8.16 23.61 11.07
N PHE A 364 8.74 22.63 11.77
CA PHE A 364 9.37 21.45 11.17
C PHE A 364 8.85 20.16 11.78
N GLU A 365 8.68 19.12 10.96
CA GLU A 365 8.67 17.75 11.47
C GLU A 365 10.12 17.30 11.65
N GLY A 366 10.61 17.25 12.88
CA GLY A 366 12.02 16.97 13.14
C GLY A 366 12.28 16.03 14.31
N SER A 367 13.52 15.60 14.42
CA SER A 367 14.02 14.79 15.52
C SER A 367 15.45 15.18 15.88
N PHE A 368 15.82 14.93 17.13
CA PHE A 368 17.16 15.14 17.64
C PHE A 368 17.62 13.87 18.35
N VAL A 369 18.82 13.42 18.03
CA VAL A 369 19.49 12.31 18.72
C VAL A 369 20.80 12.84 19.25
N LEU A 370 21.07 12.61 20.53
CA LEU A 370 22.34 12.90 21.19
C LEU A 370 22.82 11.64 21.90
N TYR A 371 24.10 11.33 21.79
CA TYR A 371 24.74 10.25 22.52
C TYR A 371 25.95 10.75 23.28
N ASP A 372 25.96 10.54 24.60
CA ASP A 372 27.08 10.84 25.48
C ASP A 372 28.00 9.62 25.56
N LEU A 373 29.23 9.75 25.05
CA LEU A 373 30.18 8.64 24.99
C LEU A 373 30.61 8.16 26.39
N LYS A 374 30.71 9.07 27.35
CA LYS A 374 31.20 8.76 28.70
C LYS A 374 30.10 8.15 29.55
N ALA A 375 28.87 8.66 29.42
CA ALA A 375 27.71 8.11 30.11
C ALA A 375 27.14 6.85 29.42
N ASP A 376 27.51 6.64 28.16
CA ASP A 376 27.00 5.56 27.30
C ASP A 376 25.46 5.56 27.27
N GLN A 377 24.91 6.72 26.91
CA GLN A 377 23.48 7.01 27.01
C GLN A 377 22.99 7.87 25.84
N TYR A 378 21.84 7.47 25.27
CA TYR A 378 21.10 8.25 24.28
C TYR A 378 20.13 9.23 24.94
N ARG A 379 19.98 10.41 24.34
CA ARG A 379 18.91 11.37 24.58
C ARG A 379 18.23 11.66 23.26
N ILE A 380 16.93 11.40 23.17
CA ILE A 380 16.20 11.45 21.90
C ILE A 380 14.95 12.30 22.03
N TYR A 381 14.77 13.22 21.10
CA TYR A 381 13.51 13.91 20.84
C TYR A 381 12.88 13.34 19.57
N ASN A 382 11.57 13.07 19.64
CA ASN A 382 10.76 12.44 18.59
C ASN A 382 11.27 11.05 18.19
N GLU A 383 10.86 10.01 18.94
CA GLU A 383 11.24 8.61 18.69
C GLU A 383 10.92 8.15 17.26
N ALA A 384 9.70 8.43 16.80
CA ALA A 384 9.24 8.01 15.47
C ALA A 384 10.07 8.67 14.35
N GLY A 385 10.41 9.95 14.50
CA GLY A 385 11.29 10.67 13.57
C GLY A 385 12.74 10.18 13.64
N SER A 386 13.24 9.89 14.84
CA SER A 386 14.64 9.46 15.07
C SER A 386 14.99 8.12 14.41
N THR A 387 13.99 7.28 14.17
CA THR A 387 14.11 5.98 13.50
C THR A 387 13.70 6.02 12.03
N GLN A 388 13.14 7.12 11.55
CA GLN A 388 12.75 7.27 10.16
C GLN A 388 13.98 7.53 9.28
N ARG A 389 14.23 6.62 8.34
CA ARG A 389 15.27 6.73 7.33
C ARG A 389 14.83 7.70 6.23
N VAL A 390 15.65 8.72 6.01
CA VAL A 390 15.49 9.69 4.92
C VAL A 390 16.82 9.85 4.17
N SER A 391 16.82 10.57 3.04
CA SER A 391 18.03 10.72 2.25
C SER A 391 19.10 11.49 3.06
N PRO A 392 20.36 11.02 3.11
CA PRO A 392 21.42 11.68 3.89
C PRO A 392 21.90 12.99 3.26
N ASN A 393 21.69 13.19 1.95
CA ASN A 393 22.19 14.33 1.20
C ASN A 393 23.69 14.52 1.46
N SER A 394 24.13 15.76 1.76
CA SER A 394 25.55 16.06 1.94
C SER A 394 26.20 15.45 3.18
N THR A 395 25.45 14.88 4.12
CA THR A 395 26.04 14.17 5.28
C THR A 395 26.77 12.89 4.87
N TYR A 396 26.37 12.28 3.74
CA TYR A 396 27.03 11.11 3.17
C TYR A 396 28.50 11.36 2.78
N LYS A 397 28.85 12.63 2.51
CA LYS A 397 30.21 13.03 2.11
C LYS A 397 31.26 12.64 3.15
N ILE A 398 30.90 12.56 4.45
CA ILE A 398 31.80 12.08 5.51
C ILE A 398 32.35 10.69 5.14
N PHE A 399 31.46 9.76 4.81
CA PHE A 399 31.82 8.37 4.54
C PHE A 399 32.35 8.19 3.12
N LEU A 400 31.81 8.92 2.14
CA LEU A 400 32.37 8.89 0.79
C LEU A 400 33.82 9.38 0.74
N SER A 401 34.19 10.38 1.57
CA SER A 401 35.59 10.81 1.72
C SER A 401 36.47 9.68 2.24
N LEU A 402 35.97 8.95 3.24
CA LEU A 402 36.67 7.79 3.80
C LEU A 402 36.88 6.72 2.72
N PHE A 403 35.87 6.44 1.90
CA PHE A 403 35.99 5.46 0.80
C PHE A 403 37.01 5.91 -0.26
N GLY A 404 37.03 7.20 -0.60
CA GLY A 404 38.03 7.77 -1.51
C GLY A 404 39.46 7.63 -1.00
N LEU A 405 39.67 7.79 0.31
CA LEU A 405 40.98 7.63 0.96
C LEU A 405 41.39 6.15 1.03
N GLU A 406 40.49 5.26 1.44
CA GLU A 406 40.75 3.82 1.55
C GLU A 406 41.05 3.14 0.20
N THR A 407 40.48 3.69 -0.88
CA THR A 407 40.70 3.17 -2.24
C THR A 407 41.85 3.87 -2.96
N GLY A 408 42.45 4.89 -2.36
CA GLY A 408 43.54 5.67 -2.96
C GLY A 408 43.11 6.57 -4.12
N VAL A 409 41.80 6.85 -4.27
CA VAL A 409 41.30 7.86 -5.22
C VAL A 409 41.78 9.26 -4.82
N ILE A 410 41.85 9.50 -3.51
CA ILE A 410 42.55 10.63 -2.90
C ILE A 410 43.43 10.10 -1.76
N SER A 411 44.33 10.93 -1.25
CA SER A 411 45.13 10.64 -0.05
C SER A 411 45.06 11.82 0.92
N SER A 412 45.53 11.62 2.16
CA SER A 412 45.63 12.70 3.15
C SER A 412 46.62 13.79 2.74
N GLU A 413 47.59 13.47 1.87
CA GLU A 413 48.66 14.37 1.43
C GLU A 413 48.34 15.05 0.09
N ASP A 414 47.61 14.36 -0.79
CA ASP A 414 47.13 14.85 -2.07
C ASP A 414 45.67 14.44 -2.27
N SER A 415 44.77 15.39 -2.11
CA SER A 415 43.32 15.23 -2.30
C SER A 415 42.77 16.18 -3.36
N LEU A 416 43.64 16.80 -4.16
CA LEU A 416 43.23 17.79 -5.16
C LEU A 416 42.58 17.13 -6.37
N LEU A 417 41.33 17.49 -6.65
CA LEU A 417 40.65 17.16 -7.91
C LEU A 417 40.49 18.43 -8.75
N LYS A 418 40.84 18.31 -10.04
CA LYS A 418 40.75 19.42 -10.99
C LYS A 418 39.31 19.64 -11.43
N TRP A 419 38.91 20.90 -11.44
CA TRP A 419 37.62 21.33 -11.96
C TRP A 419 37.57 21.16 -13.48
N ASP A 420 36.46 20.63 -13.97
CA ASP A 420 36.23 20.33 -15.39
C ASP A 420 35.81 21.56 -16.22
N GLY A 421 35.73 22.73 -15.60
CA GLY A 421 35.30 23.98 -16.23
C GLY A 421 33.78 24.14 -16.35
N ILE A 422 32.97 23.21 -15.82
CA ILE A 422 31.51 23.34 -15.79
C ILE A 422 31.13 24.41 -14.77
N HIS A 423 30.45 25.47 -15.22
CA HIS A 423 30.01 26.56 -14.37
C HIS A 423 28.82 26.17 -13.50
N TYR A 424 28.99 26.21 -12.18
CA TYR A 424 27.96 25.99 -11.16
C TYR A 424 27.42 27.32 -10.62
N PRO A 425 26.19 27.34 -10.05
CA PRO A 425 25.59 28.55 -9.46
C PRO A 425 26.38 29.16 -8.29
N TYR A 426 27.29 28.40 -7.70
CA TYR A 426 28.09 28.82 -6.56
C TYR A 426 29.55 29.04 -6.98
N GLU A 427 30.03 30.27 -6.84
CA GLU A 427 31.41 30.66 -7.19
C GLU A 427 32.49 29.86 -6.44
N GLN A 428 32.16 29.34 -5.26
CA GLN A 428 33.03 28.48 -4.48
C GLN A 428 33.30 27.13 -5.17
N TRP A 429 32.39 26.67 -6.04
CA TRP A 429 32.50 25.39 -6.75
C TRP A 429 33.28 25.49 -8.06
N ASN A 430 33.43 26.69 -8.62
CA ASN A 430 34.03 26.95 -9.93
C ASN A 430 35.57 27.05 -9.86
N ARG A 431 36.22 26.07 -9.22
CA ARG A 431 37.67 25.99 -9.02
C ARG A 431 38.08 24.60 -8.56
N ASP A 432 39.34 24.23 -8.75
CA ASP A 432 39.93 23.01 -8.19
C ASP A 432 39.67 22.93 -6.68
N GLN A 433 39.46 21.71 -6.17
CA GLN A 433 39.13 21.48 -4.77
C GLN A 433 40.02 20.40 -4.18
N ASP A 434 40.40 20.59 -2.92
CA ASP A 434 40.88 19.51 -2.08
C ASP A 434 39.75 19.00 -1.17
N LEU A 435 40.01 17.97 -0.37
CA LEU A 435 39.02 17.40 0.55
C LEU A 435 38.45 18.47 1.51
N PHE A 436 39.28 19.39 2.01
CA PHE A 436 38.89 20.38 3.00
C PHE A 436 38.02 21.48 2.39
N THR A 437 38.40 22.02 1.23
CA THR A 437 37.61 23.03 0.53
C THR A 437 36.29 22.43 0.02
N ALA A 438 36.32 21.19 -0.49
CA ALA A 438 35.13 20.49 -0.93
C ALA A 438 34.16 20.20 0.23
N MET A 439 34.67 19.76 1.39
CA MET A 439 33.84 19.48 2.56
C MET A 439 33.21 20.77 3.12
N ARG A 440 34.01 21.83 3.27
CA ARG A 440 33.57 23.14 3.77
C ARG A 440 32.50 23.78 2.90
N ASN A 441 32.67 23.75 1.58
CA ASN A 441 31.74 24.35 0.62
C ASN A 441 30.68 23.36 0.13
N SER A 442 30.65 22.14 0.68
CA SER A 442 29.74 21.07 0.29
C SER A 442 29.76 20.78 -1.22
N THR A 443 30.91 20.89 -1.89
CA THR A 443 31.07 20.89 -3.35
C THR A 443 30.66 19.56 -4.00
N ASN A 444 29.44 19.47 -4.54
CA ASN A 444 28.88 18.19 -5.01
C ASN A 444 29.72 17.52 -6.09
N TRP A 445 30.26 18.27 -7.06
CA TRP A 445 30.97 17.66 -8.19
C TRP A 445 32.22 16.89 -7.75
N TYR A 446 32.92 17.36 -6.71
CA TYR A 446 34.11 16.71 -6.15
C TYR A 446 33.77 15.29 -5.67
N PHE A 447 32.71 15.18 -4.87
CA PHE A 447 32.24 13.90 -4.34
C PHE A 447 31.60 13.02 -5.42
N LYS A 448 30.90 13.60 -6.39
CA LYS A 448 30.38 12.84 -7.54
C LYS A 448 31.48 12.26 -8.41
N GLN A 449 32.58 13.00 -8.59
CA GLN A 449 33.74 12.51 -9.32
C GLN A 449 34.45 11.40 -8.53
N MET A 450 34.62 11.59 -7.22
CA MET A 450 35.17 10.56 -6.34
C MET A 450 34.35 9.27 -6.37
N ASP A 451 33.02 9.34 -6.21
CA ASP A 451 32.11 8.19 -6.29
C ASP A 451 32.22 7.44 -7.62
N LYS A 452 32.34 8.17 -8.75
CA LYS A 452 32.54 7.57 -10.08
C LYS A 452 33.89 6.88 -10.24
N SER A 453 34.91 7.32 -9.51
CA SER A 453 36.26 6.75 -9.55
C SER A 453 36.40 5.50 -8.68
N ILE A 454 35.49 5.28 -7.72
CA ILE A 454 35.46 4.09 -6.88
C ILE A 454 34.63 2.99 -7.58
N PRO A 455 35.15 1.77 -7.73
CA PRO A 455 34.38 0.63 -8.21
C PRO A 455 33.05 0.43 -7.44
N PRO A 456 31.90 0.30 -8.13
CA PRO A 456 30.59 0.25 -7.47
C PRO A 456 30.41 -0.89 -6.46
N ASP A 457 31.07 -2.03 -6.69
CA ASP A 457 31.08 -3.18 -5.79
C ASP A 457 31.83 -2.87 -4.47
N MET A 458 32.89 -2.07 -4.53
CA MET A 458 33.57 -1.58 -3.32
C MET A 458 32.73 -0.56 -2.55
N ILE A 459 32.04 0.37 -3.22
CA ILE A 459 31.07 1.26 -2.56
C ILE A 459 30.02 0.43 -1.81
N GLN A 460 29.44 -0.58 -2.48
CA GLN A 460 28.45 -1.46 -1.86
C GLN A 460 29.04 -2.21 -0.65
N ALA A 461 30.25 -2.77 -0.78
CA ALA A 461 30.93 -3.46 0.31
C ALA A 461 31.20 -2.53 1.51
N PHE A 462 31.63 -1.30 1.29
CA PHE A 462 31.81 -0.33 2.36
C PHE A 462 30.49 0.05 3.02
N LEU A 463 29.42 0.30 2.25
CA LEU A 463 28.09 0.59 2.81
C LEU A 463 27.57 -0.58 3.66
N GLU A 464 27.90 -1.82 3.30
CA GLU A 464 27.57 -3.02 4.08
C GLU A 464 28.43 -3.14 5.35
N GLN A 465 29.75 -2.87 5.24
CA GLN A 465 30.67 -2.83 6.39
C GLN A 465 30.25 -1.78 7.42
N LEU A 466 29.81 -0.61 6.96
CA LEU A 466 29.28 0.47 7.80
C LEU A 466 27.88 0.16 8.36
N ASN A 467 27.17 -0.83 7.81
CA ASN A 467 25.73 -1.00 8.00
C ASN A 467 24.97 0.32 7.76
N TYR A 468 25.30 1.01 6.65
CA TYR A 468 24.80 2.35 6.35
C TYR A 468 23.31 2.33 5.97
N GLY A 469 22.43 2.52 6.95
CA GLY A 469 21.01 2.70 6.69
C GLY A 469 20.40 1.54 5.88
N ASN A 470 19.82 1.85 4.73
CA ASN A 470 19.27 0.83 3.81
C ASN A 470 20.28 0.27 2.79
N SER A 471 21.51 0.80 2.74
CA SER A 471 22.59 0.46 1.80
C SER A 471 22.15 0.41 0.32
N ASN A 472 21.13 1.18 -0.06
CA ASN A 472 20.51 1.08 -1.38
C ASN A 472 21.09 2.13 -2.36
N THR A 473 21.89 1.66 -3.31
CA THR A 473 22.54 2.47 -4.35
C THR A 473 21.80 2.48 -5.70
N SER A 474 20.58 1.92 -5.78
CA SER A 474 19.82 1.78 -7.03
C SER A 474 19.45 3.10 -7.72
N GLY A 475 19.62 4.23 -7.04
CA GLY A 475 19.35 5.59 -7.52
C GLY A 475 20.36 6.13 -8.53
N GLY A 476 21.42 5.38 -8.82
CA GLY A 476 22.41 5.72 -9.85
C GLY A 476 23.69 6.31 -9.27
N ILE A 477 24.83 5.95 -9.87
CA ILE A 477 26.18 6.40 -9.49
C ILE A 477 26.22 7.93 -9.50
N GLY A 478 26.76 8.53 -8.43
CA GLY A 478 26.81 9.98 -8.28
C GLY A 478 25.55 10.63 -7.68
N GLU A 479 24.42 9.92 -7.62
CA GLU A 479 23.11 10.53 -7.32
C GLU A 479 22.33 9.79 -6.22
N TYR A 480 22.65 8.53 -5.92
CA TYR A 480 21.88 7.69 -5.01
C TYR A 480 21.72 8.25 -3.57
N TRP A 481 22.57 9.18 -3.15
CA TRP A 481 22.53 9.83 -1.83
C TRP A 481 21.87 11.22 -1.80
N ILE A 482 21.47 11.78 -2.95
CA ILE A 482 20.86 13.11 -3.05
C ILE A 482 19.37 12.94 -3.37
N GLU A 483 18.51 13.02 -2.36
CA GLU A 483 17.06 12.85 -2.51
C GLU A 483 16.68 11.61 -3.34
N SER A 484 17.37 10.50 -3.09
CA SER A 484 17.31 9.29 -3.92
C SER A 484 17.21 8.00 -3.08
N SER A 485 17.75 6.89 -3.55
CA SER A 485 17.53 5.54 -3.00
C SER A 485 18.16 5.29 -1.64
N LEU A 486 19.33 5.87 -1.37
CA LEU A 486 20.07 5.68 -0.12
C LEU A 486 19.39 6.48 0.99
N LYS A 487 19.07 5.80 2.09
CA LYS A 487 18.42 6.41 3.25
C LYS A 487 19.02 5.90 4.55
N ILE A 488 19.09 6.78 5.54
CA ILE A 488 19.60 6.50 6.89
C ILE A 488 18.79 7.30 7.92
N SER A 489 18.59 6.75 9.12
CA SER A 489 17.85 7.42 10.19
C SER A 489 18.76 8.27 11.09
N PRO A 490 18.22 9.25 11.83
CA PRO A 490 19.00 10.04 12.80
C PRO A 490 19.75 9.20 13.84
N VAL A 491 19.13 8.12 14.35
CA VAL A 491 19.81 7.22 15.29
C VAL A 491 20.97 6.48 14.63
N GLU A 492 20.77 5.98 13.41
CA GLU A 492 21.84 5.31 12.65
C GLU A 492 22.98 6.28 12.33
N GLN A 493 22.72 7.55 12.03
CA GLN A 493 23.75 8.58 11.86
C GLN A 493 24.62 8.71 13.12
N VAL A 494 24.01 8.77 14.31
CA VAL A 494 24.75 8.88 15.58
C VAL A 494 25.56 7.61 15.88
N GLN A 495 24.97 6.43 15.68
CA GLN A 495 25.67 5.15 15.83
C GLN A 495 26.90 5.08 14.90
N LEU A 496 26.72 5.49 13.65
CA LEU A 496 27.78 5.46 12.66
C LEU A 496 28.87 6.50 12.94
N LEU A 497 28.51 7.71 13.39
CA LEU A 497 29.47 8.72 13.82
C LEU A 497 30.30 8.27 15.03
N LYS A 498 29.68 7.59 16.00
CA LYS A 498 30.39 6.97 17.13
C LYS A 498 31.38 5.92 16.65
N ALA A 499 30.94 5.01 15.78
CA ALA A 499 31.78 3.94 15.23
C ALA A 499 32.96 4.51 14.42
N PHE A 500 32.71 5.52 13.58
CA PHE A 500 33.71 6.27 12.84
C PHE A 500 34.72 6.96 13.77
N TYR A 501 34.24 7.67 14.80
CA TYR A 501 35.11 8.41 15.70
C TYR A 501 36.02 7.50 16.52
N THR A 502 35.50 6.37 16.98
CA THR A 502 36.26 5.37 17.75
C THR A 502 37.03 4.38 16.87
N ASN A 503 36.95 4.53 15.55
CA ASN A 503 37.49 3.61 14.54
C ASN A 503 37.14 2.14 14.79
N GLN A 504 35.91 1.84 15.20
CA GLN A 504 35.40 0.47 15.40
C GLN A 504 35.23 -0.33 14.10
N LEU A 505 35.53 0.31 12.95
CA LEU A 505 35.26 -0.19 11.61
C LEU A 505 36.54 -0.65 10.90
N ASP A 506 37.69 -0.63 11.59
CA ASP A 506 39.01 -1.08 11.12
C ASP A 506 39.50 -0.39 9.83
N PHE A 507 39.20 0.90 9.66
CA PHE A 507 39.79 1.73 8.61
C PHE A 507 41.18 2.23 9.01
N GLN A 508 41.98 2.71 8.05
CA GLN A 508 43.30 3.24 8.35
C GLN A 508 43.18 4.52 9.21
N GLU A 509 43.93 4.58 10.31
CA GLU A 509 43.85 5.70 11.27
C GLU A 509 44.12 7.05 10.62
N VAL A 510 45.06 7.11 9.67
CA VAL A 510 45.38 8.33 8.91
C VAL A 510 44.19 8.82 8.09
N ASN A 511 43.39 7.91 7.53
CA ASN A 511 42.22 8.24 6.73
C ASN A 511 41.08 8.74 7.63
N ILE A 512 40.84 8.06 8.75
CA ILE A 512 39.88 8.51 9.77
C ILE A 512 40.24 9.92 10.24
N GLN A 513 41.52 10.17 10.56
CA GLN A 513 41.96 11.48 11.04
C GLN A 513 41.78 12.56 9.96
N ALA A 514 42.14 12.29 8.70
CA ALA A 514 41.93 13.23 7.60
C ALA A 514 40.45 13.62 7.45
N VAL A 515 39.53 12.65 7.56
CA VAL A 515 38.09 12.95 7.53
C VAL A 515 37.64 13.75 8.76
N LYS A 516 38.09 13.39 9.97
CA LYS A 516 37.79 14.16 11.20
C LYS A 516 38.23 15.62 11.08
N ASP A 517 39.42 15.86 10.57
CA ASP A 517 39.96 17.20 10.37
C ASP A 517 39.16 17.98 9.31
N SER A 518 38.70 17.31 8.25
CA SER A 518 37.90 17.94 7.18
C SER A 518 36.52 18.42 7.64
N ILE A 519 35.95 17.82 8.70
CA ILE A 519 34.63 18.17 9.24
C ILE A 519 34.70 19.05 10.50
N ARG A 520 35.90 19.47 10.93
CA ARG A 520 36.07 20.37 12.07
C ARG A 520 35.59 21.78 11.70
N LEU A 521 34.59 22.28 12.41
CA LEU A 521 33.91 23.55 12.08
C LEU A 521 34.43 24.73 12.91
N SER A 522 34.58 24.54 14.22
CA SER A 522 35.00 25.63 15.11
C SER A 522 35.53 25.13 16.44
N GLU A 523 36.24 26.01 17.14
CA GLU A 523 36.66 25.82 18.52
C GLU A 523 36.27 27.06 19.32
N LYS A 524 35.52 26.88 20.42
CA LYS A 524 35.04 27.96 21.28
C LYS A 524 35.10 27.52 22.74
N ALA A 525 35.75 28.32 23.59
CA ALA A 525 35.82 28.09 25.03
C ALA A 525 36.26 26.66 25.43
N GLY A 526 37.20 26.07 24.68
CA GLY A 526 37.68 24.70 24.91
C GLY A 526 36.79 23.58 24.35
N SER A 527 35.67 23.92 23.71
CA SER A 527 34.82 22.99 22.98
C SER A 527 35.13 23.00 21.48
N ILE A 528 35.40 21.84 20.90
CA ILE A 528 35.59 21.65 19.45
C ILE A 528 34.28 21.09 18.87
N LEU A 529 33.73 21.79 17.88
CA LEU A 529 32.56 21.34 17.14
C LEU A 529 32.99 20.84 15.76
N SER A 530 32.61 19.60 15.47
CA SER A 530 32.82 18.93 14.20
C SER A 530 31.48 18.45 13.66
N GLY A 531 31.23 18.59 12.36
CA GLY A 531 29.98 18.14 11.77
C GLY A 531 29.81 18.50 10.31
N LYS A 532 28.70 18.02 9.74
CA LYS A 532 28.32 18.28 8.36
C LYS A 532 26.84 18.52 8.23
N THR A 533 26.49 19.55 7.47
CA THR A 533 25.13 19.85 7.03
C THR A 533 24.73 19.00 5.84
N GLY A 534 23.42 18.83 5.65
CA GLY A 534 22.87 18.39 4.37
C GLY A 534 21.51 19.01 4.09
N THR A 535 21.32 19.44 2.84
CA THR A 535 20.04 19.93 2.34
C THR A 535 19.61 19.12 1.13
N GLY A 536 18.41 18.56 1.20
CA GLY A 536 17.68 17.97 0.09
C GLY A 536 16.74 19.00 -0.51
N THR A 537 17.09 19.49 -1.70
CA THR A 537 16.27 20.44 -2.45
C THR A 537 15.54 19.70 -3.57
N VAL A 538 14.22 19.74 -3.57
CA VAL A 538 13.37 19.13 -4.60
C VAL A 538 12.55 20.21 -5.25
N ASN A 539 12.63 20.32 -6.59
CA ASN A 539 11.90 21.34 -7.35
C ASN A 539 12.08 22.77 -6.80
N GLN A 540 13.33 23.11 -6.44
CA GLN A 540 13.75 24.40 -5.85
C GLN A 540 13.24 24.70 -4.44
N LYS A 541 12.65 23.72 -3.75
CA LYS A 541 12.23 23.84 -2.36
C LYS A 541 13.08 22.96 -1.46
N ASP A 542 13.43 23.49 -0.30
CA ASP A 542 14.23 22.75 0.69
C ASP A 542 13.30 21.92 1.57
N VAL A 543 13.36 20.60 1.44
CA VAL A 543 12.38 19.68 2.06
C VAL A 543 12.98 18.75 3.11
N ASN A 544 14.31 18.72 3.23
CA ASN A 544 15.04 17.78 4.09
C ASN A 544 16.36 18.39 4.56
N GLY A 545 16.41 18.79 5.83
CA GLY A 545 17.56 19.41 6.47
C GLY A 545 18.25 18.45 7.45
N TRP A 546 19.58 18.44 7.42
CA TRP A 546 20.41 17.65 8.31
C TRP A 546 21.51 18.50 8.93
N PHE A 547 21.81 18.22 10.20
CA PHE A 547 23.10 18.52 10.79
C PHE A 547 23.52 17.37 11.70
N VAL A 548 24.67 16.75 11.37
CA VAL A 548 25.20 15.58 12.07
C VAL A 548 26.65 15.84 12.45
N GLY A 549 27.09 15.35 13.60
CA GLY A 549 28.44 15.62 14.07
C GLY A 549 28.70 15.23 15.51
N TYR A 550 29.74 15.82 16.09
CA TYR A 550 30.08 15.65 17.49
C TYR A 550 30.73 16.90 18.08
N VAL A 551 30.62 17.03 19.40
CA VAL A 551 31.31 18.05 20.20
C VAL A 551 32.27 17.37 21.16
N GLU A 552 33.50 17.87 21.21
CA GLU A 552 34.53 17.46 22.18
C GLU A 552 34.77 18.62 23.14
N ASN A 553 34.66 18.36 24.44
CA ASN A 553 34.93 19.35 25.48
C ASN A 553 35.50 18.67 26.74
N GLU A 554 35.76 19.45 27.79
CA GLU A 554 36.29 18.92 29.06
C GLU A 554 35.38 17.87 29.74
N LYS A 555 34.07 17.87 29.45
CA LYS A 555 33.11 16.91 30.04
C LYS A 555 33.12 15.56 29.32
N GLY A 556 33.41 15.55 28.01
CA GLY A 556 33.48 14.36 27.18
C GLY A 556 33.21 14.62 25.70
N THR A 557 32.90 13.55 24.97
CA THR A 557 32.54 13.59 23.54
C THR A 557 31.06 13.26 23.38
N TYR A 558 30.35 14.10 22.64
CA TYR A 558 28.90 14.03 22.43
C TYR A 558 28.59 13.95 20.95
N PHE A 559 27.93 12.88 20.50
CA PHE A 559 27.54 12.70 19.10
C PHE A 559 26.10 13.12 18.90
N PHE A 560 25.79 13.79 17.79
CA PHE A 560 24.44 14.26 17.53
C PHE A 560 24.02 14.08 16.08
N ALA A 561 22.70 13.99 15.88
CA ALA A 561 22.06 14.12 14.59
C ALA A 561 20.72 14.84 14.75
N THR A 562 20.54 15.89 13.96
CA THR A 562 19.26 16.59 13.81
C THR A 562 18.77 16.41 12.38
N ASN A 563 17.53 15.97 12.23
CA ASN A 563 16.83 15.99 10.96
C ASN A 563 15.56 16.82 11.07
N ILE A 564 15.29 17.63 10.05
CA ILE A 564 14.05 18.40 9.89
C ILE A 564 13.48 18.18 8.49
N GLN A 565 12.15 18.11 8.41
CA GLN A 565 11.39 18.01 7.17
C GLN A 565 10.26 19.02 7.16
N ASN A 566 9.99 19.60 5.99
CA ASN A 566 8.87 20.52 5.75
C ASN A 566 8.60 20.60 4.24
N GLU A 567 7.50 21.26 3.84
CA GLU A 567 7.18 21.52 2.42
C GLU A 567 8.15 22.52 1.75
N ASP A 568 8.80 23.38 2.55
CA ASP A 568 9.84 24.32 2.16
C ASP A 568 10.69 24.71 3.38
N ASP A 569 11.83 25.38 3.18
CA ASP A 569 12.73 25.90 4.22
C ASP A 569 13.39 24.84 5.14
N ALA A 570 13.21 23.54 4.91
CA ALA A 570 13.88 22.47 5.65
C ALA A 570 15.29 22.22 5.08
N ASN A 571 16.27 22.95 5.60
CA ASN A 571 17.66 22.90 5.15
C ASN A 571 18.66 22.67 6.30
N GLY A 572 19.89 22.34 5.92
CA GLY A 572 21.00 22.08 6.83
C GLY A 572 21.33 23.24 7.76
N PRO A 573 21.34 24.51 7.31
CA PRO A 573 21.53 25.67 8.19
C PRO A 573 20.47 25.75 9.30
N ALA A 574 19.19 25.57 8.99
CA ALA A 574 18.12 25.54 10.00
C ALA A 574 18.31 24.36 10.97
N ALA A 575 18.65 23.17 10.48
CA ALA A 575 18.96 22.02 11.33
C ALA A 575 20.16 22.29 12.26
N ALA A 576 21.19 22.99 11.76
CA ALA A 576 22.36 23.37 12.54
C ALA A 576 22.02 24.40 13.61
N GLU A 577 21.19 25.40 13.31
CA GLU A 577 20.73 26.40 14.29
C GLU A 577 19.96 25.77 15.44
N ILE A 578 19.03 24.86 15.13
CA ILE A 578 18.29 24.07 16.11
C ILE A 578 19.26 23.28 16.99
N THR A 579 20.19 22.56 16.37
CA THR A 579 21.18 21.75 17.09
C THR A 579 22.04 22.58 18.03
N LEU A 580 22.58 23.70 17.55
CA LEU A 580 23.40 24.58 18.37
C LEU A 580 22.63 25.16 19.55
N SER A 581 21.36 25.51 19.33
CA SER A 581 20.49 26.02 20.40
C SER A 581 20.27 24.97 21.50
N ILE A 582 20.06 23.71 21.11
CA ILE A 582 19.94 22.58 22.03
C ILE A 582 21.26 22.31 22.75
N LEU A 583 22.39 22.25 22.04
CA LEU A 583 23.71 22.00 22.64
C LEU A 583 24.11 23.11 23.63
N LYS A 584 23.82 24.37 23.30
CA LYS A 584 24.06 25.52 24.18
C LYS A 584 23.18 25.47 25.42
N ALA A 585 21.89 25.15 25.27
CA ALA A 585 20.97 24.99 26.40
C ALA A 585 21.41 23.86 27.35
N LYS A 586 22.02 22.80 26.81
CA LYS A 586 22.62 21.69 27.58
C LYS A 586 24.02 22.01 28.13
N GLY A 587 24.60 23.16 27.80
CA GLY A 587 25.95 23.55 28.22
C GLY A 587 27.05 22.64 27.68
N LEU A 588 26.87 22.17 26.44
CA LEU A 588 27.81 21.29 25.72
C LEU A 588 28.67 22.04 24.69
N TYR A 589 28.17 23.16 24.14
CA TYR A 589 28.88 24.00 23.17
C TYR A 589 28.61 25.49 23.39
#